data_AF-A0A165ATE2-F1
#
_entry.id   AF-A0A165ATE2-F1
#
_cell.length_a   1.000
_cell.length_b   1.000
_cell.length_c   1.000
_cell.angle_alpha   90.00
_cell.angle_beta   90.00
_cell.angle_gamma   90.00
#
_symmetry.space_group_name_H-M   'P 1'
#
loop_
_entity.id
_entity.type
_entity.pdbx_description
1 polymer ?
#
loop_
_entity_poly.entity_id
_entity_poly.type
_entity_poly.pdbx_seq_one_letter_code
_entity_poly.pdbx_strand_id
1 'polypeptide(L)'
;MMFPRAAALALFAGASLVSAAVIPRADDAVAAVTNFLTAYSNMDYDALKAAATPDFHFQDQAFPKLHPGSMSLGMFHWFISDQSNTNMKVTFDPSTITFNSSDGTITAHYVADYDFDAGFGSKNHVVNPITATYTVVDGLVKDEKDTYDLGFSGWAEQALGPTLGPLLKDSAATLPFIQVAGAGKLGLFLLTHSS
;
A
#
# COMPACT_ATOMS: atom_id res chain seq x y z
N MET A 1 -40.49 -2.14 -54.80
CA MET A 1 -40.39 -2.03 -53.33
C MET A 1 -39.34 -3.01 -52.85
N MET A 2 -38.30 -2.49 -52.17
CA MET A 2 -37.14 -3.23 -51.64
C MET A 2 -37.55 -4.21 -50.54
N PHE A 3 -36.95 -5.41 -50.54
CA PHE A 3 -36.80 -6.23 -49.34
C PHE A 3 -35.30 -6.58 -49.17
N PRO A 4 -34.74 -6.52 -47.95
CA PRO A 4 -33.29 -6.46 -47.75
C PRO A 4 -32.62 -7.85 -47.64
N ARG A 5 -31.30 -7.85 -47.90
CA ARG A 5 -30.37 -8.98 -47.78
C ARG A 5 -30.23 -9.42 -46.32
N ALA A 6 -30.31 -10.72 -46.05
CA ALA A 6 -29.95 -11.33 -44.78
C ALA A 6 -28.42 -11.29 -44.59
N ALA A 7 -27.95 -10.68 -43.51
CA ALA A 7 -26.56 -10.71 -43.08
C ALA A 7 -26.33 -11.94 -42.19
N ALA A 8 -25.34 -12.77 -42.55
CA ALA A 8 -24.89 -13.87 -41.72
C ALA A 8 -24.09 -13.32 -40.52
N LEU A 9 -24.59 -13.58 -39.30
CA LEU A 9 -23.93 -13.22 -38.07
C LEU A 9 -22.88 -14.30 -37.74
N ALA A 10 -21.61 -14.01 -38.01
CA ALA A 10 -20.50 -14.83 -37.53
C ALA A 10 -20.29 -14.55 -36.03
N LEU A 11 -20.65 -15.49 -35.17
CA LEU A 11 -20.23 -15.48 -33.76
C LEU A 11 -18.73 -15.78 -33.69
N PHE A 12 -17.92 -14.76 -33.44
CA PHE A 12 -16.57 -14.97 -32.93
C PHE A 12 -16.66 -15.23 -31.42
N ALA A 13 -16.49 -16.50 -31.04
CA ALA A 13 -16.19 -16.86 -29.66
C ALA A 13 -14.76 -16.41 -29.34
N GLY A 14 -14.62 -15.22 -28.76
CA GLY A 14 -13.37 -14.77 -28.17
C GLY A 14 -13.09 -15.58 -26.91
N ALA A 15 -12.29 -16.65 -27.03
CA ALA A 15 -11.69 -17.27 -25.87
C ALA A 15 -10.72 -16.25 -25.24
N SER A 16 -11.12 -15.69 -24.10
CA SER A 16 -10.26 -14.84 -23.30
C SER A 16 -9.11 -15.70 -22.77
N LEU A 17 -7.93 -15.54 -23.36
CA LEU A 17 -6.69 -16.09 -22.81
C LEU A 17 -6.41 -15.33 -21.51
N VAL A 18 -6.83 -15.91 -20.40
CA VAL A 18 -6.26 -15.54 -19.09
C VAL A 18 -4.80 -15.95 -19.18
N SER A 19 -3.91 -14.99 -19.37
CA SER A 19 -2.48 -15.23 -19.24
C SER A 19 -2.28 -15.79 -17.84
N ALA A 20 -1.87 -17.06 -17.74
CA ALA A 20 -1.41 -17.60 -16.47
C ALA A 20 -0.27 -16.68 -16.01
N ALA A 21 -0.46 -15.97 -14.90
CA ALA A 21 0.59 -15.14 -14.34
C ALA A 21 1.82 -16.04 -14.16
N VAL A 22 2.93 -15.67 -14.79
CA VAL A 22 4.18 -16.39 -14.64
C VAL A 22 4.61 -16.16 -13.19
N ILE A 23 4.54 -17.22 -12.37
CA ILE A 23 5.01 -17.16 -10.99
C ILE A 23 6.50 -16.84 -11.03
N PRO A 24 6.97 -15.78 -10.35
CA PRO A 24 8.37 -15.42 -10.35
C PRO A 24 9.21 -16.51 -9.66
N ARG A 25 10.50 -16.57 -9.98
CA ARG A 25 11.43 -17.39 -9.22
C ARG A 25 11.47 -16.86 -7.78
N ALA A 26 11.42 -17.78 -6.81
CA ALA A 26 11.38 -17.44 -5.39
C ALA A 26 12.51 -16.48 -4.97
N ASP A 27 13.76 -16.75 -5.39
CA ASP A 27 14.91 -15.92 -5.04
C ASP A 27 14.77 -14.48 -5.56
N ASP A 28 14.28 -14.31 -6.79
CA ASP A 28 14.11 -12.99 -7.42
C ASP A 28 12.97 -12.21 -6.75
N ALA A 29 11.88 -12.90 -6.41
CA ALA A 29 10.75 -12.33 -5.70
C ALA A 29 11.11 -11.87 -4.27
N VAL A 30 11.83 -12.71 -3.53
CA VAL A 30 12.33 -12.37 -2.19
C VAL A 30 13.32 -11.20 -2.25
N ALA A 31 14.21 -11.18 -3.24
CA ALA A 31 15.14 -10.07 -3.43
C ALA A 31 14.42 -8.74 -3.74
N ALA A 32 13.38 -8.76 -4.59
CA ALA A 32 12.59 -7.57 -4.90
C ALA A 32 11.93 -6.95 -3.65
N VAL A 33 11.26 -7.77 -2.84
CA VAL A 33 10.64 -7.31 -1.58
C VAL A 33 11.69 -6.87 -0.56
N THR A 34 12.83 -7.57 -0.48
CA THR A 34 13.94 -7.18 0.40
C THR A 34 14.48 -5.79 0.02
N ASN A 35 14.67 -5.51 -1.28
CA ASN A 35 15.15 -4.22 -1.75
C ASN A 35 14.14 -3.10 -1.45
N PHE A 36 12.86 -3.35 -1.69
CA PHE A 36 11.78 -2.41 -1.40
C PHE A 36 11.73 -2.05 0.09
N LEU A 37 11.70 -3.06 0.98
CA LEU A 37 11.68 -2.85 2.43
C LEU A 37 12.98 -2.23 2.97
N THR A 38 14.13 -2.56 2.36
CA THR A 38 15.42 -1.92 2.69
C THR A 38 15.38 -0.43 2.37
N ALA A 39 14.87 -0.05 1.19
CA ALA A 39 14.72 1.34 0.82
C ALA A 39 13.75 2.08 1.77
N TYR A 40 12.62 1.47 2.10
CA TYR A 40 11.66 2.07 3.04
C TYR A 40 12.25 2.23 4.44
N SER A 41 12.94 1.20 4.94
CA SER A 41 13.64 1.23 6.23
C SER A 41 14.69 2.34 6.31
N ASN A 42 15.38 2.59 5.19
CA ASN A 42 16.38 3.65 5.07
C ASN A 42 15.78 5.04 4.79
N MET A 43 14.46 5.16 4.63
CA MET A 43 13.78 6.39 4.23
C MET A 43 14.30 6.95 2.91
N ASP A 44 14.61 6.05 1.97
CA ASP A 44 15.11 6.38 0.63
C ASP A 44 13.99 6.19 -0.39
N TYR A 45 13.30 7.28 -0.71
CA TYR A 45 12.17 7.24 -1.65
C TYR A 45 12.60 6.92 -3.09
N ASP A 46 13.78 7.38 -3.54
CA ASP A 46 14.24 7.13 -4.90
C ASP A 46 14.54 5.64 -5.09
N ALA A 47 15.19 5.01 -4.11
CA ALA A 47 15.42 3.57 -4.11
C ALA A 47 14.09 2.79 -4.00
N LEU A 48 13.14 3.24 -3.17
CA LEU A 48 11.83 2.60 -3.01
C LEU A 48 11.04 2.64 -4.32
N LYS A 49 10.98 3.81 -4.96
CA LYS A 49 10.33 4.00 -6.26
C LYS A 49 10.98 3.16 -7.35
N ALA A 50 12.31 3.02 -7.33
CA ALA A 50 13.04 2.17 -8.27
C ALA A 50 12.81 0.66 -8.06
N ALA A 51 12.42 0.25 -6.85
CA ALA A 51 12.08 -1.14 -6.51
C ALA A 51 10.60 -1.49 -6.78
N ALA A 52 9.81 -0.53 -7.27
CA ALA A 52 8.38 -0.69 -7.53
C ALA A 52 8.04 -0.47 -9.01
N THR A 53 6.97 -1.11 -9.46
CA THR A 53 6.42 -0.92 -10.81
C THR A 53 5.79 0.47 -10.96
N PRO A 54 5.71 1.04 -12.18
CA PRO A 54 5.04 2.32 -12.42
C PRO A 54 3.54 2.33 -12.05
N ASP A 55 2.89 1.17 -12.06
CA ASP A 55 1.50 0.92 -11.67
C ASP A 55 1.40 0.19 -10.31
N PHE A 56 2.40 0.39 -9.45
CA PHE A 56 2.43 -0.13 -8.09
C PHE A 56 1.16 0.27 -7.32
N HIS A 57 0.58 -0.68 -6.60
CA HIS A 57 -0.63 -0.45 -5.83
C HIS A 57 -0.43 -0.83 -4.37
N PHE A 58 -0.66 0.15 -3.51
CA PHE A 58 -0.60 0.02 -2.06
C PHE A 58 -2.00 0.15 -1.48
N GLN A 59 -2.30 -0.70 -0.51
CA GLN A 59 -3.49 -0.58 0.34
C GLN A 59 -3.18 -1.07 1.75
N ASP A 60 -3.81 -0.43 2.73
CA ASP A 60 -3.82 -0.89 4.12
C ASP A 60 -5.21 -0.69 4.74
N GLN A 61 -5.32 -0.84 6.06
CA GLN A 61 -6.61 -0.67 6.74
C GLN A 61 -7.05 0.80 6.87
N ALA A 62 -6.14 1.77 6.84
CA ALA A 62 -6.45 3.21 6.93
C ALA A 62 -6.69 3.86 5.54
N PHE A 63 -6.03 3.36 4.50
CA PHE A 63 -6.03 3.80 3.10
C PHE A 63 -6.35 2.64 2.13
N PRO A 64 -7.52 1.98 2.24
CA PRO A 64 -7.83 0.76 1.50
C PRO A 64 -8.13 0.95 0.00
N LYS A 65 -8.05 2.18 -0.52
CA LYS A 65 -8.56 2.55 -1.86
C LYS A 65 -7.67 3.55 -2.59
N LEU A 66 -6.36 3.54 -2.35
CA LEU A 66 -5.45 4.39 -3.11
C LEU A 66 -5.39 3.93 -4.57
N HIS A 67 -5.40 4.87 -5.50
CA HIS A 67 -5.28 4.52 -6.91
C HIS A 67 -3.85 4.04 -7.23
N PRO A 68 -3.70 3.00 -8.06
CA PRO A 68 -2.38 2.51 -8.48
C PRO A 68 -1.52 3.61 -9.13
N GLY A 69 -0.20 3.44 -9.02
CA GLY A 69 0.83 4.32 -9.55
C GLY A 69 1.11 5.50 -8.63
N SER A 70 0.92 6.72 -9.13
CA SER A 70 1.39 7.94 -8.47
C SER A 70 0.78 8.21 -7.10
N MET A 71 -0.46 7.79 -6.85
CA MET A 71 -1.07 7.96 -5.51
C MET A 71 -0.51 6.97 -4.50
N SER A 72 -0.34 5.70 -4.86
CA SER A 72 0.28 4.70 -4.00
C SER A 72 1.74 5.04 -3.69
N LEU A 73 2.56 5.33 -4.70
CA LEU A 73 3.95 5.79 -4.48
C LEU A 73 4.00 7.14 -3.76
N GLY A 74 3.03 8.02 -4.03
CA GLY A 74 2.87 9.31 -3.39
C GLY A 74 2.71 9.23 -1.87
N MET A 75 2.04 8.19 -1.38
CA MET A 75 1.88 7.94 0.05
C MET A 75 3.25 7.69 0.70
N PHE A 76 4.06 6.79 0.14
CA PHE A 76 5.42 6.54 0.62
C PHE A 76 6.30 7.79 0.51
N HIS A 77 6.22 8.51 -0.60
CA HIS A 77 6.95 9.77 -0.78
C HIS A 77 6.62 10.78 0.32
N TRP A 78 5.34 10.91 0.67
CA TRP A 78 4.88 11.79 1.74
C TRP A 78 5.44 11.36 3.09
N PHE A 79 5.30 10.09 3.46
CA PHE A 79 5.79 9.59 4.75
C PHE A 79 7.30 9.74 4.91
N ILE A 80 8.06 9.42 3.86
CA ILE A 80 9.52 9.56 3.84
C ILE A 80 9.91 11.04 3.91
N SER A 81 9.26 11.92 3.15
CA SER A 81 9.59 13.35 3.16
C SER A 81 9.25 14.02 4.49
N ASP A 82 8.20 13.55 5.18
CA ASP A 82 7.76 14.07 6.47
C ASP A 82 8.44 13.36 7.66
N GLN A 83 9.50 12.56 7.42
CA GLN A 83 10.17 11.78 8.46
C GLN A 83 10.66 12.65 9.63
N SER A 84 11.30 13.78 9.35
CA SER A 84 11.82 14.68 10.40
C SER A 84 10.73 15.27 11.29
N ASN A 85 9.51 15.35 10.78
CA ASN A 85 8.35 15.87 11.49
C ASN A 85 7.64 14.76 12.27
N THR A 86 7.55 13.56 11.70
CA THR A 86 6.84 12.40 12.27
C THR A 86 7.74 11.48 13.10
N ASN A 87 9.05 11.72 13.14
CA ASN A 87 10.03 10.80 13.72
C ASN A 87 9.92 9.37 13.15
N MET A 88 9.44 9.22 11.91
CA MET A 88 9.15 7.93 11.30
C MET A 88 10.40 7.04 11.26
N LYS A 89 10.20 5.79 11.69
CA LYS A 89 11.18 4.71 11.64
C LYS A 89 10.49 3.43 11.17
N VAL A 90 11.09 2.78 10.19
CA VAL A 90 10.64 1.50 9.66
C VAL A 90 11.73 0.46 9.89
N THR A 91 11.36 -0.66 10.51
CA THR A 91 12.26 -1.79 10.76
C THR A 91 11.61 -3.09 10.32
N PHE A 92 12.39 -3.96 9.70
CA PHE A 92 11.94 -5.29 9.29
C PHE A 92 13.06 -6.30 9.51
N ASP A 93 12.70 -7.58 9.60
CA ASP A 93 13.65 -8.69 9.60
C ASP A 93 13.54 -9.43 8.26
N PRO A 94 14.61 -9.44 7.42
CA PRO A 94 14.62 -10.19 6.16
C PRO A 94 14.28 -11.68 6.31
N SER A 95 14.51 -12.28 7.50
CA SER A 95 14.18 -13.69 7.76
C SER A 95 12.67 -13.97 7.76
N THR A 96 11.84 -12.94 7.88
CA THR A 96 10.38 -13.03 7.85
C THR A 96 9.81 -13.07 6.44
N ILE A 97 10.63 -12.80 5.42
CA ILE A 97 10.20 -12.75 4.03
C ILE A 97 10.02 -14.19 3.53
N THR A 98 8.78 -14.56 3.22
CA THR A 98 8.40 -15.90 2.80
C THR A 98 7.69 -15.87 1.45
N PHE A 99 8.06 -16.80 0.56
CA PHE A 99 7.46 -16.94 -0.76
C PHE A 99 6.45 -18.10 -0.78
N ASN A 100 5.23 -17.82 -1.24
CA ASN A 100 4.20 -18.83 -1.48
C ASN A 100 4.24 -19.29 -2.95
N SER A 101 4.76 -20.49 -3.17
CA SER A 101 4.84 -21.08 -4.51
C SER A 101 3.51 -21.40 -5.19
N SER A 102 2.39 -21.41 -4.45
CA SER A 102 1.08 -21.76 -5.02
C SER A 102 0.42 -20.62 -5.80
N ASP A 103 0.65 -19.38 -5.36
CA ASP A 103 0.04 -18.17 -5.94
C ASP A 103 1.07 -17.07 -6.28
N GLY A 104 2.35 -17.29 -5.96
CA GLY A 104 3.43 -16.34 -6.22
C GLY A 104 3.47 -15.15 -5.26
N THR A 105 2.69 -15.18 -4.18
CA THR A 105 2.68 -14.12 -3.17
C THR A 105 3.90 -14.18 -2.26
N ILE A 106 4.29 -13.03 -1.73
CA ILE A 106 5.35 -12.90 -0.73
C ILE A 106 4.72 -12.33 0.54
N THR A 107 5.04 -12.87 1.71
CA THR A 107 4.66 -12.27 3.00
C THR A 107 5.91 -11.77 3.72
N ALA A 108 5.84 -10.61 4.36
CA ALA A 108 6.89 -10.09 5.24
C ALA A 108 6.29 -9.41 6.47
N HIS A 109 7.09 -9.28 7.53
CA HIS A 109 6.74 -8.54 8.73
C HIS A 109 7.64 -7.33 8.90
N TYR A 110 7.03 -6.17 9.17
CA TYR A 110 7.75 -4.95 9.49
C TYR A 110 7.01 -4.13 10.55
N VAL A 111 7.70 -3.18 11.16
CA VAL A 111 7.15 -2.27 12.17
C VAL A 111 7.36 -0.83 11.68
N ALA A 112 6.29 -0.06 11.62
CA ALA A 112 6.33 1.38 11.46
C ALA A 112 6.11 2.05 12.81
N ASP A 113 7.05 2.89 13.23
CA ASP A 113 7.07 3.63 14.49
C ASP A 113 7.14 5.13 14.18
N TYR A 114 6.13 5.90 14.58
CA TYR A 114 5.99 7.30 14.19
C TYR A 114 5.00 8.10 15.05
N ASP A 115 5.07 9.42 14.93
CA ASP A 115 4.15 10.38 15.50
C ASP A 115 3.10 10.79 14.46
N PHE A 116 1.84 10.48 14.74
CA PHE A 116 0.71 10.68 13.84
C PHE A 116 -0.17 11.86 14.26
N ASP A 117 -0.45 12.78 13.35
CA ASP A 117 -1.50 13.79 13.52
C ASP A 117 -2.76 13.40 12.74
N ALA A 118 -3.80 13.03 13.49
CA ALA A 118 -5.12 12.70 12.97
C ALA A 118 -5.89 13.92 12.41
N GLY A 119 -5.30 15.12 12.40
CA GLY A 119 -5.91 16.36 11.89
C GLY A 119 -6.37 17.31 12.99
N PHE A 120 -5.93 17.11 14.23
CA PHE A 120 -6.27 17.95 15.38
C PHE A 120 -5.14 18.91 15.77
N GLY A 121 -4.01 18.88 15.06
CA GLY A 121 -2.85 19.73 15.33
C GLY A 121 -1.97 19.21 16.49
N SER A 122 -2.28 18.04 17.03
CA SER A 122 -1.48 17.31 18.02
C SER A 122 -1.10 15.94 17.47
N LYS A 123 0.13 15.51 17.76
CA LYS A 123 0.60 14.19 17.34
C LYS A 123 0.51 13.18 18.48
N ASN A 124 0.10 11.97 18.14
CA ASN A 124 0.11 10.82 19.04
C ASN A 124 1.11 9.79 18.50
N HIS A 125 1.85 9.17 19.41
CA HIS A 125 2.80 8.14 19.07
C HIS A 125 2.08 6.84 18.67
N VAL A 126 2.50 6.24 17.55
CA VAL A 126 1.95 5.01 16.98
C VAL A 126 3.09 4.03 16.73
N VAL A 127 2.94 2.83 17.28
CA VAL A 127 3.75 1.67 16.89
C VAL A 127 2.82 0.70 16.15
N ASN A 128 3.10 0.46 14.88
CA ASN A 128 2.29 -0.34 13.98
C ASN A 128 3.10 -1.54 13.46
N PRO A 129 3.03 -2.71 14.13
CA PRO A 129 3.47 -3.97 13.57
C PRO A 129 2.54 -4.41 12.44
N ILE A 130 3.11 -4.77 11.29
CA ILE A 130 2.41 -4.98 10.04
C ILE A 130 2.81 -6.34 9.46
N THR A 131 1.80 -7.09 9.03
CA THR A 131 1.94 -8.23 8.13
C THR A 131 1.57 -7.78 6.72
N ALA A 132 2.57 -7.77 5.82
CA ALA A 132 2.43 -7.28 4.46
C ALA A 132 2.46 -8.43 3.45
N THR A 133 1.54 -8.41 2.48
CA THR A 133 1.51 -9.33 1.36
C THR A 133 1.86 -8.58 0.07
N TYR A 134 2.79 -9.14 -0.70
CA TYR A 134 3.29 -8.55 -1.95
C TYR A 134 3.08 -9.47 -3.15
N THR A 135 3.01 -8.85 -4.31
CA THR A 135 3.25 -9.53 -5.60
C THR A 135 4.38 -8.84 -6.35
N VAL A 136 5.18 -9.63 -7.06
CA VAL A 136 6.35 -9.14 -7.81
C VAL A 136 6.18 -9.45 -9.29
N VAL A 137 6.52 -8.49 -10.13
CA VAL A 137 6.56 -8.63 -11.60
C VAL A 137 7.89 -8.05 -12.09
N ASP A 138 8.61 -8.81 -12.92
CA ASP A 138 9.90 -8.40 -13.49
C ASP A 138 10.94 -7.90 -12.46
N GLY A 139 10.94 -8.50 -11.26
CA GLY A 139 11.85 -8.13 -10.17
C GLY A 139 11.48 -6.84 -9.43
N LEU A 140 10.29 -6.29 -9.68
CA LEU A 140 9.75 -5.09 -9.03
C LEU A 140 8.47 -5.39 -8.26
N VAL A 141 8.25 -4.69 -7.15
CA VAL A 141 7.02 -4.80 -6.37
C VAL A 141 5.86 -4.19 -7.15
N LYS A 142 4.80 -4.98 -7.33
CA LYS A 142 3.61 -4.62 -8.12
C LYS A 142 2.39 -4.30 -7.25
N ASP A 143 2.18 -5.06 -6.19
CA ASP A 143 1.14 -4.78 -5.20
C ASP A 143 1.72 -5.01 -3.80
N GLU A 144 1.28 -4.20 -2.86
CA GLU A 144 1.50 -4.34 -1.42
C GLU A 144 0.16 -4.19 -0.71
N LYS A 145 -0.14 -5.13 0.17
CA LYS A 145 -1.31 -5.10 1.03
C LYS A 145 -0.89 -5.29 2.47
N ASP A 146 -1.15 -4.29 3.28
CA ASP A 146 -0.83 -4.31 4.70
C ASP A 146 -2.03 -4.68 5.56
N THR A 147 -1.75 -5.51 6.54
CA THR A 147 -2.65 -5.82 7.66
C THR A 147 -1.95 -5.41 8.94
N TYR A 148 -2.61 -4.59 9.76
CA TYR A 148 -2.07 -4.19 11.05
C TYR A 148 -2.28 -5.34 12.03
N ASP A 149 -1.22 -5.75 12.73
CA ASP A 149 -1.29 -6.88 13.66
C ASP A 149 -2.18 -6.57 14.87
N LEU A 150 -2.27 -5.29 15.26
CA LEU A 150 -3.19 -4.78 16.29
C LEU A 150 -4.63 -4.60 15.77
N GLY A 151 -4.86 -4.81 14.47
CA GLY A 151 -6.06 -4.43 13.76
C GLY A 151 -6.27 -2.92 13.67
N PHE A 152 -7.26 -2.50 12.86
CA PHE A 152 -7.59 -1.09 12.71
C PHE A 152 -7.94 -0.41 14.03
N SER A 153 -8.71 -1.07 14.91
CA SER A 153 -9.11 -0.48 16.20
C SER A 153 -7.93 -0.24 17.13
N GLY A 154 -6.97 -1.18 17.23
CA GLY A 154 -5.78 -1.01 18.07
C GLY A 154 -4.85 0.08 17.52
N TRP A 155 -4.75 0.19 16.20
CA TRP A 155 -4.07 1.30 15.55
C TRP A 155 -4.78 2.65 15.80
N ALA A 156 -6.11 2.69 15.63
CA ALA A 156 -6.91 3.90 15.79
C ALA A 156 -6.91 4.43 17.22
N GLU A 157 -6.86 3.55 18.22
CA GLU A 157 -6.70 3.93 19.62
C GLU A 157 -5.42 4.74 19.85
N GLN A 158 -4.30 4.30 19.27
CA GLN A 158 -3.02 5.03 19.34
C GLN A 158 -3.09 6.34 18.55
N ALA A 159 -3.55 6.28 17.29
CA ALA A 159 -3.58 7.42 16.37
C ALA A 159 -4.43 8.60 16.90
N LEU A 160 -5.54 8.31 17.59
CA LEU A 160 -6.42 9.31 18.19
C LEU A 160 -5.98 9.74 19.61
N GLY A 161 -5.01 9.04 20.20
CA GLY A 161 -4.41 9.40 21.48
C GLY A 161 -5.22 8.97 22.70
N PRO A 162 -4.68 9.20 23.91
CA PRO A 162 -5.18 8.59 25.16
C PRO A 162 -6.58 9.05 25.57
N THR A 163 -7.06 10.18 25.06
CA THR A 163 -8.40 10.71 25.39
C THR A 163 -9.46 10.28 24.39
N LEU A 164 -9.21 10.45 23.08
CA LEU A 164 -10.19 10.15 22.04
C LEU A 164 -10.12 8.71 21.56
N GLY A 165 -8.95 8.08 21.59
CA GLY A 165 -8.72 6.71 21.14
C GLY A 165 -9.64 5.69 21.80
N PRO A 166 -9.66 5.56 23.13
CA PRO A 166 -10.53 4.60 23.80
C PRO A 166 -12.02 4.81 23.52
N LEU A 167 -12.43 6.05 23.21
CA LEU A 167 -13.82 6.42 22.96
C LEU A 167 -14.24 6.18 21.50
N LEU A 168 -13.32 6.35 20.54
CA LEU A 168 -13.64 6.43 19.13
C LEU A 168 -13.02 5.30 18.29
N LYS A 169 -12.12 4.47 18.83
CA LYS A 169 -11.44 3.42 18.06
C LYS A 169 -12.36 2.48 17.29
N ASP A 170 -13.54 2.18 17.83
CA ASP A 170 -14.55 1.29 17.23
C ASP A 170 -15.74 2.06 16.62
N SER A 171 -15.68 3.39 16.58
CA SER A 171 -16.73 4.22 15.98
C SER A 171 -16.75 4.05 14.47
N ALA A 172 -17.96 3.86 13.91
CA ALA A 172 -18.17 3.77 12.47
C ALA A 172 -17.72 5.03 11.70
N ALA A 173 -17.56 6.17 12.38
CA ALA A 173 -17.09 7.42 11.79
C ALA A 173 -15.56 7.53 11.72
N THR A 174 -14.82 6.72 12.47
CA THR A 174 -13.36 6.88 12.63
C THR A 174 -12.61 6.58 11.34
N LEU A 175 -12.87 5.44 10.70
CA LEU A 175 -12.23 5.11 9.43
C LEU A 175 -12.53 6.14 8.33
N PRO A 176 -13.79 6.53 8.07
CA PRO A 176 -14.09 7.60 7.11
C PRO A 176 -13.38 8.92 7.41
N PHE A 177 -13.30 9.31 8.69
CA PHE A 177 -12.61 10.54 9.08
C PHE A 177 -11.11 10.48 8.77
N ILE A 178 -10.44 9.39 9.17
CA ILE A 178 -9.01 9.17 8.88
C ILE A 178 -8.76 9.17 7.37
N GLN A 179 -9.63 8.52 6.59
CA GLN A 179 -9.52 8.48 5.14
C GLN A 179 -9.63 9.87 4.50
N VAL A 180 -10.62 10.67 4.91
CA VAL A 180 -10.80 12.03 4.38
C VAL A 180 -9.62 12.93 4.75
N ALA A 181 -9.18 12.88 6.00
CA ALA A 181 -8.04 13.66 6.47
C ALA A 181 -6.75 13.26 5.73
N GLY A 182 -6.49 11.95 5.61
CA GLY A 182 -5.32 11.41 4.93
C GLY A 182 -5.32 11.72 3.44
N ALA A 183 -6.45 11.53 2.74
CA ALA A 183 -6.56 11.85 1.31
C ALA A 183 -6.34 13.35 1.03
N GLY A 184 -6.84 14.22 1.91
CA GLY A 184 -6.61 15.67 1.81
C GLY A 184 -5.12 16.03 1.97
N LYS A 185 -4.44 15.47 2.98
CA LYS A 185 -3.01 15.69 3.21
C LYS A 185 -2.15 15.14 2.06
N LEU A 186 -2.43 13.92 1.60
CA LEU A 186 -1.74 13.31 0.46
C LEU A 186 -1.97 14.12 -0.82
N GLY A 187 -3.20 14.55 -1.09
CA GLY A 187 -3.51 15.38 -2.26
C GLY A 187 -2.73 16.70 -2.25
N LEU A 188 -2.66 17.38 -1.09
CA LEU A 188 -1.87 18.59 -0.93
C LEU A 188 -0.36 18.34 -1.11
N PHE A 189 0.15 17.23 -0.57
CA PHE A 189 1.53 16.82 -0.76
C PHE A 189 1.86 16.62 -2.24
N LEU A 190 1.02 15.87 -2.96
CA LEU A 190 1.21 15.60 -4.40
C LEU A 190 1.14 16.87 -5.26
N LEU A 191 0.31 17.85 -4.89
CA LEU A 191 0.24 19.15 -5.59
C LEU A 191 1.50 20.00 -5.39
N THR A 192 2.22 19.79 -4.29
CA THR A 192 3.40 20.59 -3.92
C THR A 192 4.72 19.88 -4.23
N HIS A 193 4.67 18.58 -4.50
CA HIS A 193 5.83 17.72 -4.76
C HIS A 193 5.70 16.92 -6.07
N SER A 194 4.89 17.41 -7.00
CA SER A 194 4.84 16.91 -8.38
C SER A 194 6.10 17.33 -9.12
N SER A 195 7.16 16.54 -9.01
CA SER A 195 8.42 16.68 -9.75
C SER A 195 8.93 15.30 -10.15
#